data_AF-A0AAN0N5K0-F1
#
_entry.id   AF-A0AAN0N5K0-F1
#
_cell.length_a   1.000
_cell.length_b   1.000
_cell.length_c   1.000
_cell.angle_alpha   90.00
_cell.angle_beta   90.00
_cell.angle_gamma   90.00
#
_symmetry.space_group_name_H-M   'P 1'
#
loop_
_entity.id
_entity.type
_entity.pdbx_description
1 polymer ?
#
loop_
_entity_poly.entity_id
_entity_poly.type
_entity_poly.pdbx_seq_one_letter_code
_entity_poly.pdbx_strand_id
1 'polypeptide(L)'
;MNDIATPPSVSLEEPLPEILMRLVSELHDVAYLIERVEPQLIEIGGSAVLQSPDSIKVLQGIDLAVQKTRGIAEFIDTITATIPESWMVDVSTALNLVKLADMQKALASNGLRHGHSQPLSKAAGDFDFF
;
A
#
# COMPACT_ATOMS: atom_id res chain seq x y z
N MET A 1 -10.53 47.61 -17.49
CA MET A 1 -10.90 46.18 -17.52
C MET A 1 -9.61 45.39 -17.43
N ASN A 2 -9.27 44.87 -16.24
CA ASN A 2 -8.18 43.92 -16.09
C ASN A 2 -8.82 42.53 -16.03
N ASP A 3 -8.63 41.75 -17.09
CA ASP A 3 -8.85 40.31 -17.06
C ASP A 3 -7.84 39.70 -16.10
N ILE A 4 -8.30 39.36 -14.90
CA ILE A 4 -7.57 38.47 -13.99
C ILE A 4 -7.65 37.09 -14.64
N ALA A 5 -6.61 36.72 -15.38
CA ALA A 5 -6.45 35.38 -15.89
C ALA A 5 -6.41 34.41 -14.69
N THR A 6 -7.52 33.73 -14.44
CA THR A 6 -7.57 32.58 -13.54
C THR A 6 -6.56 31.57 -14.06
N PRO A 7 -5.56 31.13 -13.27
CA PRO A 7 -4.65 30.10 -13.73
C PRO A 7 -5.47 28.85 -14.07
N PRO A 8 -5.18 28.14 -15.17
CA PRO A 8 -5.88 26.92 -15.50
C PRO A 8 -5.69 25.96 -14.33
N SER A 9 -6.79 25.59 -13.66
CA SER A 9 -6.79 24.45 -12.78
C SER A 9 -6.44 23.24 -13.64
N VAL A 10 -5.20 22.77 -13.54
CA VAL A 10 -4.80 21.52 -14.19
C VAL A 10 -5.71 20.44 -13.59
N SER A 11 -6.67 19.96 -14.37
CA SER A 11 -7.51 18.84 -13.97
C SER A 11 -6.59 17.62 -13.83
N LEU A 12 -6.35 17.20 -12.59
CA LEU A 12 -5.60 15.98 -12.29
C LEU A 12 -6.55 14.80 -12.44
N GLU A 13 -6.95 14.55 -13.68
CA GLU A 13 -7.78 13.40 -14.03
C GLU A 13 -6.89 12.22 -14.42
N GLU A 14 -7.13 11.08 -13.80
CA GLU A 14 -6.44 9.83 -14.13
C GLU A 14 -7.46 8.75 -14.52
N PRO A 15 -7.13 7.83 -15.44
CA PRO A 15 -8.01 6.71 -15.78
C PRO A 15 -8.29 5.84 -14.55
N LEU A 16 -9.56 5.54 -14.29
CA LEU A 16 -9.98 4.68 -13.19
C LEU A 16 -9.25 3.32 -13.19
N PRO A 17 -9.08 2.64 -14.35
CA PRO A 17 -8.34 1.37 -14.38
C PRO A 17 -6.91 1.50 -13.85
N GLU A 18 -6.20 2.58 -14.17
CA GLU A 18 -4.82 2.80 -13.69
C GLU A 18 -4.76 3.03 -12.18
N ILE A 19 -5.74 3.75 -11.62
CA ILE A 19 -5.87 3.93 -10.17
C ILE A 19 -6.11 2.57 -9.48
N LEU A 20 -7.02 1.76 -10.03
CA LEU A 20 -7.35 0.45 -9.47
C LEU A 20 -6.16 -0.52 -9.55
N MET A 21 -5.39 -0.51 -10.65
CA MET A 21 -4.19 -1.35 -10.76
C MET A 21 -3.07 -0.95 -9.79
N ARG A 22 -2.96 0.33 -9.43
CA ARG A 22 -2.11 0.75 -8.31
C ARG A 22 -2.59 0.16 -6.99
N LEU A 23 -3.90 0.19 -6.70
CA LEU A 23 -4.46 -0.45 -5.50
C LEU A 23 -4.21 -1.97 -5.48
N VAL A 24 -4.35 -2.65 -6.62
CA VAL A 24 -4.04 -4.09 -6.73
C VAL A 24 -2.59 -4.36 -6.36
N SER A 25 -1.65 -3.54 -6.86
CA SER A 25 -0.23 -3.69 -6.57
C SER A 25 0.07 -3.47 -5.08
N GLU A 26 -0.47 -2.41 -4.49
CA GLU A 26 -0.31 -2.10 -3.06
C GLU A 26 -0.91 -3.21 -2.17
N LEU A 27 -2.05 -3.80 -2.55
CA LEU A 27 -2.64 -4.91 -1.81
C LEU A 27 -1.78 -6.18 -1.86
N HIS A 28 -1.14 -6.48 -3.01
CA HIS A 28 -0.19 -7.59 -3.10
C HIS A 28 1.04 -7.34 -2.21
N ASP A 29 1.55 -6.11 -2.18
CA ASP A 29 2.66 -5.73 -1.29
C ASP A 29 2.27 -5.85 0.18
N VAL A 30 1.08 -5.39 0.58
CA VAL A 30 0.54 -5.58 1.94
C VAL A 30 0.41 -7.06 2.28
N ALA A 31 -0.10 -7.89 1.37
CA ALA A 31 -0.21 -9.34 1.59
C ALA A 31 1.17 -9.97 1.83
N TYR A 32 2.19 -9.55 1.07
CA TYR A 32 3.57 -9.99 1.26
C TYR A 32 4.14 -9.53 2.61
N LEU A 33 3.87 -8.29 3.04
CA LEU A 33 4.28 -7.80 4.35
C LEU A 33 3.65 -8.59 5.49
N ILE A 34 2.36 -8.95 5.39
CA ILE A 34 1.65 -9.77 6.37
C ILE A 34 2.23 -11.19 6.41
N GLU A 35 2.45 -11.81 5.26
CA GLU A 35 3.03 -13.17 5.13
C GLU A 35 4.40 -13.27 5.80
N ARG A 36 5.20 -12.19 5.75
CA ARG A 36 6.51 -12.13 6.41
C ARG A 36 6.44 -12.08 7.94
N VAL A 37 5.29 -11.77 8.55
CA VAL A 37 5.13 -11.72 10.01
C VAL A 37 5.17 -13.12 10.61
N GLU A 38 4.60 -14.11 9.91
CA GLU A 38 4.51 -15.50 10.39
C GLU A 38 5.90 -16.11 10.73
N PRO A 39 6.90 -16.15 9.82
CA PRO A 39 8.21 -16.70 10.13
C PRO A 39 8.93 -15.93 11.25
N GLN A 40 8.73 -14.61 11.34
CA GLN A 40 9.34 -13.78 12.40
C GLN A 40 8.75 -14.10 13.78
N LEU A 41 7.44 -14.34 13.86
CA LEU A 41 6.80 -14.75 15.11
C LEU A 41 7.30 -16.11 15.58
N ILE A 42 7.49 -17.06 14.65
CA ILE A 42 8.05 -18.37 14.96
C ILE A 42 9.52 -18.25 15.42
N GLU A 43 10.31 -17.41 14.75
CA GLU A 43 11.71 -17.17 15.13
C GLU A 43 11.83 -16.57 16.54
N ILE A 44 10.99 -15.57 16.87
CA ILE A 44 11.02 -14.90 18.18
C ILE A 44 10.50 -15.81 19.30
N GLY A 45 9.40 -16.53 19.07
CA GLY A 45 8.77 -17.35 20.10
C GLY A 45 9.35 -18.77 20.22
N GLY A 46 10.17 -19.20 19.26
CA GLY A 46 10.79 -20.52 19.23
C GLY A 46 9.78 -21.66 19.07
N SER A 47 10.24 -22.89 19.36
CA SER A 47 9.44 -24.11 19.17
C SER A 47 8.18 -24.19 20.04
N ALA A 48 8.10 -23.39 21.11
CA ALA A 48 6.94 -23.34 22.00
C ALA A 48 5.68 -22.76 21.33
N VAL A 49 5.84 -21.87 20.34
CA VAL A 49 4.72 -21.29 19.57
C VAL A 49 3.90 -22.38 18.88
N LEU A 50 4.55 -23.41 18.37
CA LEU A 50 3.89 -24.52 17.67
C LEU A 50 3.23 -25.54 18.63
N GLN A 51 3.46 -25.42 19.93
CA GLN A 51 2.89 -26.32 20.95
C GLN A 51 1.66 -25.71 21.63
N SER A 52 1.39 -24.42 21.41
CA SER A 52 0.27 -23.71 22.01
C SER A 52 -0.91 -23.62 21.02
N PRO A 53 -2.10 -24.17 21.36
CA PRO A 53 -3.29 -24.04 20.52
C PRO A 53 -3.67 -22.60 20.21
N ASP A 54 -3.45 -21.67 21.14
CA ASP A 54 -3.78 -20.26 20.94
C ASP A 54 -2.77 -19.57 20.02
N SER A 55 -1.50 -19.95 20.09
CA SER A 55 -0.48 -19.49 19.14
C SER A 55 -0.76 -19.99 17.72
N ILE A 56 -1.18 -21.24 17.56
CA ILE A 56 -1.58 -21.79 16.25
C ILE A 56 -2.76 -21.01 15.66
N LYS A 57 -3.77 -20.63 16.46
CA LYS A 57 -4.88 -19.80 15.97
C LYS A 57 -4.43 -18.44 15.47
N VAL A 58 -3.42 -17.84 16.12
CA VAL A 58 -2.84 -16.56 15.66
C VAL A 58 -2.15 -16.74 14.31
N LEU A 59 -1.33 -17.79 14.14
CA LEU A 59 -0.68 -18.07 12.86
C LEU A 59 -1.70 -18.31 11.74
N GLN A 60 -2.77 -19.07 12.01
CA GLN A 60 -3.87 -19.24 11.06
C GLN A 60 -4.60 -17.93 10.75
N GLY A 61 -4.71 -17.03 11.72
CA GLY A 61 -5.27 -15.69 11.52
C GLY A 61 -4.42 -14.85 10.56
N ILE A 62 -3.08 -14.99 10.62
CA ILE A 62 -2.15 -14.35 9.70
C ILE A 62 -2.32 -14.93 8.29
N ASP A 63 -2.34 -16.24 8.14
CA ASP A 63 -2.61 -16.90 6.85
C ASP A 63 -3.93 -16.44 6.23
N LEU A 64 -4.99 -16.39 7.04
CA LEU A 64 -6.30 -15.93 6.60
C LEU A 64 -6.26 -14.46 6.15
N ALA A 65 -5.49 -13.61 6.83
CA ALA A 65 -5.30 -12.23 6.42
C ALA A 65 -4.57 -12.14 5.09
N VAL A 66 -3.51 -12.92 4.86
CA VAL A 66 -2.80 -13.00 3.56
C VAL A 66 -3.76 -13.40 2.44
N GLN A 67 -4.53 -14.48 2.65
CA GLN A 67 -5.49 -14.97 1.65
C GLN A 67 -6.58 -13.94 1.33
N LYS A 68 -7.13 -13.27 2.35
CA LYS A 68 -8.15 -12.23 2.15
C LYS A 68 -7.60 -11.04 1.38
N THR A 69 -6.41 -10.57 1.72
CA THR A 69 -5.79 -9.44 1.02
C THR A 69 -5.50 -9.77 -0.44
N ARG A 70 -4.91 -10.95 -0.73
CA ARG A 70 -4.72 -11.43 -2.11
C ARG A 70 -6.04 -11.56 -2.86
N GLY A 71 -7.05 -12.17 -2.24
CA GLY A 71 -8.37 -12.34 -2.85
C GLY A 71 -9.08 -11.02 -3.16
N ILE A 72 -8.90 -9.97 -2.35
CA ILE A 72 -9.41 -8.63 -2.65
C ILE A 72 -8.66 -8.03 -3.83
N ALA A 73 -7.33 -8.18 -3.89
CA ALA A 73 -6.53 -7.68 -5.01
C ALA A 73 -6.92 -8.35 -6.34
N GLU A 74 -7.06 -9.67 -6.34
CA GLU A 74 -7.53 -10.46 -7.50
C GLU A 74 -8.95 -10.08 -7.92
N PHE A 75 -9.84 -9.83 -6.96
CA PHE A 75 -11.19 -9.35 -7.25
C PHE A 75 -11.17 -7.99 -7.95
N ILE A 76 -10.36 -7.04 -7.45
CA ILE A 76 -10.22 -5.70 -8.05
C ILE A 76 -9.61 -5.81 -9.45
N ASP A 77 -8.55 -6.61 -9.64
CA ASP A 77 -7.95 -6.87 -10.95
C ASP A 77 -9.00 -7.39 -11.96
N THR A 78 -9.79 -8.37 -11.52
CA THR A 78 -10.83 -8.99 -12.35
C THR A 78 -11.89 -7.99 -12.79
N ILE A 79 -12.41 -7.14 -11.88
CA ILE A 79 -13.40 -6.14 -12.27
C ILE A 79 -12.76 -5.04 -13.13
N THR A 80 -11.50 -4.69 -12.88
CA THR A 80 -10.77 -3.64 -13.60
C THR A 80 -10.62 -3.98 -15.08
N ALA A 81 -10.41 -5.25 -15.41
CA ALA A 81 -10.35 -5.73 -16.80
C ALA A 81 -11.63 -5.44 -17.62
N THR A 82 -12.76 -5.12 -16.96
CA THR A 82 -14.04 -4.80 -17.62
C THR A 82 -14.35 -3.31 -17.69
N ILE A 83 -13.53 -2.46 -17.06
CA ILE A 83 -13.78 -1.02 -16.94
C ILE A 83 -13.19 -0.29 -18.16
N PRO A 84 -13.96 0.59 -18.83
CA PRO A 84 -13.43 1.38 -19.94
C PRO A 84 -12.32 2.36 -19.50
N GLU A 85 -11.27 2.49 -20.31
CA GLU A 85 -10.18 3.46 -20.09
C GLU A 85 -10.65 4.92 -20.11
N SER A 86 -11.78 5.20 -20.75
CA SER A 86 -12.35 6.56 -20.82
C SER A 86 -12.99 7.02 -19.51
N TRP A 87 -13.09 6.16 -18.49
CA TRP A 87 -13.59 6.55 -17.18
C TRP A 87 -12.49 7.27 -16.42
N MET A 88 -12.63 8.59 -16.30
CA MET A 88 -11.68 9.46 -15.62
C MET A 88 -12.12 9.73 -14.18
N VAL A 89 -11.16 9.85 -13.28
CA VAL A 89 -11.37 10.22 -11.88
C VAL A 89 -10.51 11.43 -11.55
N ASP A 90 -11.12 12.46 -10.95
CA ASP A 90 -10.39 13.59 -10.40
C ASP A 90 -9.66 13.19 -9.10
N VAL A 91 -8.33 13.13 -9.15
CA VAL A 91 -7.49 12.79 -8.00
C VAL A 91 -7.05 14.02 -7.20
N SER A 92 -7.48 15.23 -7.57
CA SER A 92 -7.05 16.48 -6.93
C SER A 92 -7.31 16.48 -5.42
N THR A 93 -8.49 16.01 -5.00
CA THR A 93 -8.83 15.93 -3.57
C THR A 93 -7.95 14.91 -2.84
N ALA A 94 -7.72 13.74 -3.44
CA ALA A 94 -6.88 12.69 -2.85
C ALA A 94 -5.42 13.15 -2.69
N LEU A 95 -4.87 13.84 -3.70
CA LEU A 95 -3.52 14.38 -3.66
C LEU A 95 -3.37 15.53 -2.66
N ASN A 96 -4.42 16.33 -2.45
CA ASN A 96 -4.42 17.40 -1.44
C ASN A 96 -4.45 16.87 0.02
N LEU A 97 -4.89 15.62 0.23
CA LEU A 97 -4.83 14.97 1.54
C LEU A 97 -3.40 14.51 1.90
N VAL A 98 -2.54 14.30 0.90
CA VAL A 98 -1.12 14.06 1.11
C VAL A 98 -0.44 15.41 1.30
N LYS A 99 -0.06 15.76 2.52
CA LYS A 99 0.58 17.08 2.77
C LYS A 99 1.90 17.14 1.99
N LEU A 100 2.25 18.32 1.47
CA LEU A 100 3.52 18.56 0.76
C LEU A 100 4.76 18.08 1.54
N ALA A 101 4.70 18.10 2.88
CA ALA A 101 5.74 17.55 3.75
C ALA A 101 5.89 16.02 3.61
N ASP A 102 4.80 15.29 3.38
CA ASP A 102 4.79 13.84 3.23
C ASP A 102 5.28 13.45 1.83
N MET A 103 4.90 14.22 0.79
CA MET A 103 5.47 14.09 -0.55
C MET A 103 6.97 14.42 -0.57
N GLN A 104 7.41 15.47 0.14
CA GLN A 104 8.83 15.79 0.28
C GLN A 104 9.59 14.64 0.95
N LYS A 105 9.04 14.02 2.00
CA LYS A 105 9.65 12.85 2.66
C LYS A 105 9.75 11.66 1.70
N ALA A 106 8.68 11.34 0.97
CA ALA A 106 8.66 10.25 -0.01
C ALA A 106 9.64 10.46 -1.18
N LEU A 107 9.75 11.70 -1.69
CA LEU A 107 10.69 12.06 -2.74
C LEU A 107 12.13 12.16 -2.23
N ALA A 108 12.35 12.66 -1.02
CA ALA A 108 13.67 12.66 -0.37
C ALA A 108 14.17 11.24 -0.10
N SER A 109 13.28 10.28 0.15
CA SER A 109 13.65 8.85 0.22
C SER A 109 13.96 8.20 -1.12
N ASN A 110 13.63 8.84 -2.26
CA ASN A 110 13.83 8.29 -3.61
C ASN A 110 15.09 8.82 -4.34
N GLY A 111 16.02 9.46 -3.63
CA GLY A 111 17.37 9.67 -4.13
C GLY A 111 18.17 8.37 -4.13
N LEU A 112 18.22 7.66 -5.27
CA LEU A 112 19.13 6.54 -5.59
C LEU A 112 18.89 5.20 -4.86
N ARG A 113 17.73 4.55 -5.03
CA ARG A 113 17.59 3.13 -4.64
C ARG A 113 16.77 2.32 -5.64
N HIS A 114 17.43 1.90 -6.72
CA HIS A 114 17.03 0.70 -7.45
C HIS A 114 17.44 -0.51 -6.59
N GLY A 115 16.48 -1.10 -5.88
CA GLY A 115 16.70 -2.28 -5.05
C GLY A 115 15.55 -2.49 -4.06
N HIS A 116 14.71 -3.49 -4.35
CA HIS A 116 13.57 -3.98 -3.54
C HIS A 116 14.00 -4.60 -2.20
N SER A 117 14.79 -3.88 -1.42
CA SER A 117 15.18 -4.27 -0.07
C SER A 117 15.21 -3.01 0.77
N GLN A 118 14.24 -2.88 1.67
CA GLN A 118 14.23 -1.87 2.72
C GLN A 118 15.63 -1.74 3.35
N PRO A 119 16.13 -0.52 3.60
CA PRO A 119 17.33 -0.35 4.39
C PRO A 119 17.11 -0.83 5.82
N LEU A 120 18.00 -1.71 6.28
CA LEU A 120 18.18 -2.20 7.65
C LEU A 120 18.44 -1.10 8.71
N SER A 121 18.22 0.18 8.39
CA SER A 121 18.49 1.32 9.28
C SER A 121 17.25 1.88 9.98
N LYS A 122 16.03 1.36 9.73
CA LYS A 122 14.89 1.66 10.61
C LYS A 122 14.95 0.68 11.77
N ALA A 123 15.31 1.16 12.96
CA ALA A 123 15.32 0.33 14.16
C ALA A 123 13.91 -0.23 14.42
N ALA A 124 13.82 -1.50 14.81
CA ALA A 124 12.56 -2.11 15.19
C ALA A 124 11.95 -1.31 16.37
N GLY A 125 10.73 -0.78 16.18
CA GLY A 125 10.02 0.02 17.18
C GLY A 125 9.75 1.47 16.81
N ASP A 126 10.19 1.93 15.64
CA ASP A 126 9.92 3.29 15.15
C ASP A 126 8.48 3.38 14.58
N PHE A 127 7.52 3.61 15.49
CA PHE A 127 6.11 3.88 15.19
C PHE A 127 5.92 5.38 14.90
N ASP A 128 5.53 5.70 13.67
CA ASP A 128 5.01 7.02 13.31
C ASP A 128 3.52 7.09 13.72
N PHE A 129 3.15 7.97 14.65
CA PHE A 129 1.75 8.25 14.97
C PHE A 129 1.11 9.06 13.84
N PHE A 130 -0.12 8.69 13.46
CA PHE A 130 -0.97 9.38 12.48
C PHE A 130 -1.40 10.77 12.97
#